data_AF-A0A3R7RX20-F1
#
_entry.id   AF-A0A3R7RX20-F1
#
_cell.length_a   1.000
_cell.length_b   1.000
_cell.length_c   1.000
_cell.angle_alpha   90.00
_cell.angle_beta   90.00
_cell.angle_gamma   90.00
#
_symmetry.space_group_name_H-M   'P 1'
#
loop_
_entity.id
_entity.type
_entity.pdbx_description
1 polymer ?
#
loop_
_entity_poly.entity_id
_entity_poly.type
_entity_poly.pdbx_seq_one_letter_code
_entity_poly.pdbx_strand_id
1 'polypeptide(L)'
;MTWDLQFTELFDRCVELYRSGNTDFERYYSEDDLKFLKGIGCKPRELFDFVEDHVDESDPAPSTALLITAVRRDYLHVVQNGQLSGHQITREDLPSFGDTLGEIAYLPRVLTKARAKLRGELDPDIMYCCGGDRKFLREHGIHPADFLRHVWAAEDNDGKVLELVNSASVNQR
;
A
#
# COMPACT_ATOMS: atom_id res chain seq x y z
N MET A 1 14.70 -12.85 -14.86
CA MET A 1 13.29 -12.64 -14.43
C MET A 1 13.10 -11.17 -14.16
N THR A 2 12.01 -10.57 -14.65
CA THR A 2 11.69 -9.17 -14.31
C THR A 2 11.13 -9.12 -12.89
N TRP A 3 11.22 -7.96 -12.23
CA TRP A 3 10.84 -7.84 -10.81
C TRP A 3 9.35 -8.12 -10.59
N ASP A 4 8.50 -7.79 -11.55
CA ASP A 4 7.06 -7.99 -11.52
C ASP A 4 6.70 -9.47 -11.57
N LEU A 5 7.34 -10.26 -12.46
CA LEU A 5 7.17 -11.71 -12.50
C LEU A 5 7.64 -12.37 -11.19
N GLN A 6 8.78 -11.92 -10.65
CA GLN A 6 9.27 -12.42 -9.36
C GLN A 6 8.31 -12.12 -8.22
N PHE A 7 7.70 -10.92 -8.21
CA PHE A 7 6.69 -10.56 -7.22
C PHE A 7 5.45 -11.45 -7.35
N THR A 8 4.94 -11.65 -8.57
CA THR A 8 3.76 -12.48 -8.82
C THR A 8 3.99 -13.93 -8.41
N GLU A 9 5.12 -14.54 -8.79
CA GLU A 9 5.44 -15.91 -8.39
C GLU A 9 5.57 -16.07 -6.87
N LEU A 10 6.18 -15.07 -6.20
CA LEU A 10 6.28 -15.06 -4.74
C LEU A 10 4.90 -14.90 -4.10
N PHE A 11 4.06 -14.01 -4.61
CA PHE A 11 2.69 -13.78 -4.13
C PHE A 11 1.87 -15.07 -4.23
N ASP A 12 1.86 -15.72 -5.39
CA ASP A 12 1.12 -16.96 -5.63
C ASP A 12 1.60 -18.08 -4.69
N ARG A 13 2.92 -18.20 -4.47
CA ARG A 13 3.47 -19.14 -3.49
C ARG A 13 3.00 -18.86 -2.07
N CYS A 14 2.97 -17.59 -1.66
CA CYS A 14 2.47 -17.18 -0.34
C CYS A 14 0.96 -17.45 -0.19
N VAL A 15 0.17 -17.26 -1.25
CA VAL A 15 -1.26 -17.61 -1.29
C VAL A 15 -1.48 -19.09 -1.03
N GLU A 16 -0.73 -19.96 -1.69
CA GLU A 16 -0.85 -21.42 -1.49
C GLU A 16 -0.43 -21.84 -0.07
N LEU A 17 0.61 -21.22 0.50
CA LEU A 17 0.99 -21.43 1.90
C LEU A 17 -0.13 -21.01 2.86
N TYR A 18 -0.73 -19.83 2.67
CA TYR A 18 -1.81 -19.34 3.53
C TYR A 18 -3.06 -20.24 3.44
N ARG A 19 -3.46 -20.64 2.22
CA ARG A 19 -4.56 -21.59 1.98
C ARG A 19 -4.33 -22.96 2.63
N SER A 20 -3.07 -23.35 2.83
CA SER A 20 -2.73 -24.60 3.56
C SER A 20 -2.87 -24.48 5.08
N GLY A 21 -3.28 -23.31 5.59
CA GLY A 21 -3.46 -23.02 7.02
C GLY A 21 -2.19 -22.53 7.71
N ASN A 22 -1.14 -22.20 6.95
CA ASN A 22 0.05 -21.57 7.52
C ASN A 22 -0.22 -20.08 7.70
N THR A 23 -0.06 -19.55 8.91
CA THR A 23 -0.17 -18.11 9.21
C THR A 23 1.14 -17.53 9.74
N ASP A 24 2.19 -18.36 9.84
CA ASP A 24 3.53 -17.96 10.26
C ASP A 24 4.33 -17.42 9.06
N PHE A 25 4.07 -16.14 8.75
CA PHE A 25 4.69 -15.46 7.61
C PHE A 25 6.21 -15.31 7.73
N GLU A 26 6.78 -15.41 8.93
CA GLU A 26 8.23 -15.30 9.13
C GLU A 26 9.00 -16.43 8.44
N ARG A 27 8.31 -17.54 8.15
CA ARG A 27 8.88 -18.73 7.48
C ARG A 27 8.56 -18.82 5.99
N TYR A 28 7.87 -17.82 5.42
CA TYR A 28 7.46 -17.86 4.01
C TYR A 28 8.61 -17.60 3.04
N TYR A 29 9.64 -16.91 3.51
CA TYR A 29 10.62 -16.26 2.65
C TYR A 29 11.99 -16.92 2.80
N SER A 30 12.60 -17.27 1.67
CA SER A 30 14.03 -17.59 1.59
C SER A 30 14.88 -16.32 1.73
N GLU A 31 16.19 -16.48 1.93
CA GLU A 31 17.10 -15.34 1.96
C GLU A 31 17.06 -14.50 0.66
N ASP A 32 16.85 -15.14 -0.49
CA ASP A 32 16.77 -14.45 -1.77
C ASP A 32 15.43 -13.72 -1.95
N ASP A 33 14.34 -14.25 -1.40
CA ASP A 33 13.05 -13.53 -1.33
C ASP A 33 13.19 -12.28 -0.46
N LEU A 34 13.86 -12.39 0.69
CA LEU A 34 14.09 -11.25 1.59
C LEU A 34 14.96 -10.18 0.93
N LYS A 35 16.02 -10.56 0.21
CA LYS A 35 16.84 -9.62 -0.58
C LYS A 35 16.02 -8.95 -1.68
N PHE A 36 15.18 -9.71 -2.37
CA PHE A 36 14.29 -9.20 -3.41
C PHE A 36 13.28 -8.20 -2.86
N LEU A 37 12.51 -8.57 -1.84
CA LEU A 37 11.52 -7.72 -1.18
C LEU A 37 12.15 -6.40 -0.69
N LYS A 38 13.31 -6.49 -0.05
CA LYS A 38 14.09 -5.33 0.37
C LYS A 38 14.46 -4.43 -0.81
N GLY A 39 14.88 -5.01 -1.93
CA GLY A 39 15.26 -4.29 -3.15
C GLY A 39 14.11 -3.51 -3.81
N ILE A 40 12.87 -3.97 -3.66
CA ILE A 40 11.67 -3.29 -4.15
C ILE A 40 10.94 -2.46 -3.09
N GLY A 41 11.48 -2.41 -1.87
CA GLY A 41 10.90 -1.63 -0.76
C GLY A 41 9.61 -2.20 -0.19
N CYS A 42 9.33 -3.49 -0.41
CA CYS A 42 8.19 -4.22 0.16
C CYS A 42 8.63 -4.94 1.44
N LYS A 43 7.87 -4.83 2.52
CA LYS A 43 8.16 -5.52 3.79
C LYS A 43 7.55 -6.93 3.77
N PRO A 44 8.15 -7.95 4.42
CA PRO A 44 7.57 -9.28 4.54
C PRO A 44 6.14 -9.28 5.08
N ARG A 45 5.91 -8.57 6.19
CA ARG A 45 4.57 -8.43 6.79
C ARG A 45 3.57 -7.80 5.82
N GLU A 46 3.98 -6.79 5.07
CA GLU A 46 3.12 -6.11 4.09
C GLU A 46 2.67 -7.05 2.96
N LEU A 47 3.60 -7.85 2.41
CA LEU A 47 3.23 -8.84 1.39
C LEU A 47 2.27 -9.88 1.98
N PHE A 48 2.52 -10.33 3.21
CA PHE A 48 1.64 -11.25 3.90
C PHE A 48 0.24 -10.66 4.12
N ASP A 49 0.12 -9.41 4.55
CA ASP A 49 -1.18 -8.75 4.73
C ASP A 49 -1.98 -8.70 3.42
N PHE A 50 -1.32 -8.43 2.27
CA PHE A 50 -2.01 -8.51 0.98
C PHE A 50 -2.46 -9.92 0.62
N VAL A 51 -1.69 -10.94 1.00
CA VAL A 51 -2.03 -12.35 0.76
C VAL A 51 -3.21 -12.77 1.63
N GLU A 52 -3.18 -12.43 2.93
CA GLU A 52 -4.25 -12.69 3.90
C GLU A 52 -5.56 -12.05 3.42
N ASP A 53 -5.55 -10.74 3.18
CA ASP A 53 -6.71 -9.99 2.67
C ASP A 53 -7.21 -10.54 1.32
N HIS A 54 -6.30 -10.90 0.41
CA HIS A 54 -6.69 -11.49 -0.87
C HIS A 54 -7.38 -12.85 -0.71
N VAL A 55 -6.88 -13.72 0.16
CA VAL A 55 -7.47 -15.05 0.34
C VAL A 55 -8.80 -14.97 1.09
N ASP A 56 -8.87 -14.15 2.13
CA ASP A 56 -10.05 -14.09 3.01
C ASP A 56 -11.16 -13.19 2.46
N GLU A 57 -10.80 -12.10 1.77
CA GLU A 57 -11.75 -11.10 1.28
C GLU A 57 -11.83 -11.01 -0.25
N SER A 58 -10.96 -11.70 -0.99
CA SER A 58 -10.80 -11.54 -2.45
C SER A 58 -10.43 -10.10 -2.87
N ASP A 59 -9.89 -9.28 -1.95
CA ASP A 59 -9.57 -7.87 -2.15
C ASP A 59 -8.41 -7.46 -1.19
N PRO A 60 -7.28 -6.89 -1.67
CA PRO A 60 -7.00 -6.49 -3.04
C PRO A 60 -6.81 -7.66 -4.01
N ALA A 61 -7.09 -7.42 -5.29
CA ALA A 61 -6.65 -8.33 -6.34
C ALA A 61 -5.11 -8.42 -6.37
N PRO A 62 -4.51 -9.54 -6.81
CA PRO A 62 -3.05 -9.67 -6.87
C PRO A 62 -2.40 -8.61 -7.77
N SER A 63 -3.10 -8.22 -8.84
CA SER A 63 -2.69 -7.12 -9.72
C SER A 63 -2.69 -5.76 -8.99
N THR A 64 -3.63 -5.51 -8.08
CA THR A 64 -3.66 -4.30 -7.26
C THR A 64 -2.47 -4.28 -6.29
N ALA A 65 -2.16 -5.40 -5.62
CA ALA A 65 -0.98 -5.52 -4.76
C ALA A 65 0.32 -5.28 -5.54
N LEU A 66 0.44 -5.86 -6.75
CA LEU A 66 1.56 -5.62 -7.67
C LEU A 66 1.68 -4.14 -8.05
N LEU A 67 0.57 -3.49 -8.42
CA LEU A 67 0.57 -2.09 -8.83
C LEU A 67 0.90 -1.14 -7.67
N ILE A 68 0.41 -1.40 -6.45
CA ILE A 68 0.81 -0.66 -5.24
C ILE A 68 2.32 -0.81 -5.01
N THR A 69 2.82 -2.04 -5.12
CA THR A 69 4.25 -2.36 -4.96
C THR A 69 5.10 -1.67 -6.03
N ALA A 70 4.62 -1.59 -7.28
CA ALA A 70 5.28 -0.86 -8.35
C ALA A 70 5.52 0.61 -7.97
N VAL A 71 4.50 1.29 -7.42
CA VAL A 71 4.63 2.69 -7.01
C VAL A 71 5.65 2.84 -5.88
N ARG A 72 5.63 1.95 -4.88
CA ARG A 72 6.62 1.94 -3.79
C ARG A 72 8.04 1.75 -4.32
N ARG A 73 8.24 0.76 -5.18
CA ARG A 73 9.54 0.43 -5.80
C ARG A 73 10.08 1.62 -6.59
N ASP A 74 9.23 2.25 -7.40
CA ASP A 74 9.65 3.39 -8.20
C ASP A 74 9.99 4.58 -7.30
N TYR A 75 9.21 4.85 -6.24
CA TYR A 75 9.55 5.88 -5.27
C TYR A 75 10.89 5.61 -4.55
N LEU A 76 11.15 4.35 -4.16
CA LEU A 76 12.42 3.94 -3.55
C LEU A 76 13.60 4.30 -4.45
N HIS A 77 13.52 3.99 -5.74
CA HIS A 77 14.63 4.20 -6.65
C HIS A 77 14.75 5.64 -7.15
N VAL A 78 13.62 6.29 -7.45
CA VAL A 78 13.60 7.64 -8.06
C VAL A 78 13.78 8.74 -7.02
N VAL A 79 13.15 8.60 -5.85
CA VAL A 79 13.15 9.66 -4.82
C VAL A 79 14.16 9.37 -3.72
N GLN A 80 14.25 8.11 -3.27
CA GLN A 80 15.13 7.73 -2.16
C GLN A 80 16.50 7.18 -2.61
N ASN A 81 16.80 7.17 -3.91
CA ASN A 81 18.05 6.65 -4.48
C ASN A 81 18.39 5.22 -4.01
N GLY A 82 17.38 4.37 -3.81
CA GLY A 82 17.53 3.01 -3.31
C GLY A 82 17.77 2.90 -1.80
N GLN A 83 17.75 4.00 -1.06
CA GLN A 83 17.95 4.01 0.40
C GLN A 83 16.61 3.87 1.13
N LEU A 84 16.52 2.88 2.01
CA LEU A 84 15.32 2.68 2.84
C LEU A 84 15.29 3.73 3.96
N SER A 85 14.09 4.24 4.27
CA SER A 85 13.91 5.12 5.42
C SER A 85 14.18 4.36 6.72
N GLY A 86 14.84 5.01 7.67
CA GLY A 86 14.99 4.55 9.05
C GLY A 86 13.84 4.99 9.96
N HIS A 87 12.91 5.80 9.44
CA HIS A 87 11.74 6.28 10.17
C HIS A 87 10.56 5.33 10.00
N GLN A 88 9.71 5.25 11.02
CA GLN A 88 8.44 4.52 10.97
C GLN A 88 7.36 5.31 11.69
N ILE A 89 6.14 5.25 11.16
CA ILE A 89 4.94 5.77 11.79
C ILE A 89 4.12 4.62 12.39
N THR A 90 3.50 4.90 13.52
CA THR A 90 2.69 3.98 14.33
C THR A 90 1.21 4.34 14.25
N ARG A 91 0.34 3.60 14.94
CA ARG A 91 -1.12 3.82 14.87
C ARG A 91 -1.51 5.16 15.49
N GLU A 92 -0.73 5.59 16.48
CA GLU A 92 -0.85 6.83 17.23
C GLU A 92 -0.56 8.06 16.36
N ASP A 93 0.27 7.90 15.31
CA ASP A 93 0.60 8.95 14.36
C ASP A 93 -0.49 9.16 13.29
N LEU A 94 -1.46 8.25 13.20
CA LEU A 94 -2.51 8.30 12.19
C LEU A 94 -3.69 9.16 12.66
N PRO A 95 -4.19 10.08 11.81
CA PRO A 95 -5.46 10.77 12.04
C PRO A 95 -6.60 9.80 12.34
N SER A 96 -7.57 10.24 13.14
CA SER A 96 -8.74 9.46 13.52
C SER A 96 -9.64 9.17 12.31
N PHE A 97 -10.59 8.25 12.45
CA PHE A 97 -11.56 7.96 11.39
C PHE A 97 -12.49 9.15 11.07
N GLY A 98 -12.73 10.03 12.05
CA GLY A 98 -13.61 11.18 11.91
C GLY A 98 -12.90 12.47 11.49
N ASP A 99 -11.58 12.48 11.45
CA ASP A 99 -10.81 13.66 11.04
C ASP A 99 -11.05 13.95 9.57
N THR A 100 -11.16 15.23 9.23
CA THR A 100 -11.51 15.69 7.88
C THR A 100 -10.39 16.52 7.27
N LEU A 101 -10.27 16.44 5.94
CA LEU A 101 -9.51 17.37 5.11
C LEU A 101 -10.48 17.86 4.02
N GLY A 102 -10.73 19.17 3.98
CA GLY A 102 -11.72 19.74 3.04
C GLY A 102 -13.11 19.11 3.19
N GLU A 103 -13.56 18.90 4.43
CA GLU A 103 -14.86 18.27 4.78
C GLU A 103 -14.99 16.77 4.43
N ILE A 104 -13.93 16.14 3.90
CA ILE A 104 -13.92 14.71 3.59
C ILE A 104 -13.32 13.94 4.78
N ALA A 105 -14.17 13.20 5.47
CA ALA A 105 -13.75 12.29 6.55
C ALA A 105 -12.83 11.19 6.01
N TYR A 106 -11.93 10.67 6.86
CA TYR A 106 -10.97 9.61 6.53
C TYR A 106 -9.84 10.01 5.56
N LEU A 107 -10.02 11.06 4.75
CA LEU A 107 -9.00 11.55 3.82
C LEU A 107 -7.64 11.85 4.49
N PRO A 108 -7.56 12.56 5.63
CA PRO A 108 -6.28 12.76 6.31
C PRO A 108 -5.57 11.45 6.66
N ARG A 109 -6.34 10.43 7.07
CA ARG A 109 -5.82 9.14 7.51
C ARG A 109 -5.25 8.36 6.33
N VAL A 110 -6.01 8.18 5.24
CA VAL A 110 -5.52 7.46 4.05
C VAL A 110 -4.38 8.21 3.37
N LEU A 111 -4.37 9.54 3.40
CA LEU A 111 -3.26 10.36 2.89
C LEU A 111 -1.98 10.16 3.70
N THR A 112 -2.08 10.14 5.03
CA THR A 112 -0.94 9.87 5.93
C THR A 112 -0.36 8.48 5.65
N LYS A 113 -1.22 7.47 5.52
CA LYS A 113 -0.82 6.10 5.16
C LYS A 113 -0.19 6.02 3.77
N ALA A 114 -0.74 6.74 2.78
CA ALA A 114 -0.20 6.79 1.43
C ALA A 114 1.21 7.38 1.39
N ARG A 115 1.44 8.49 2.10
CA ARG A 115 2.78 9.11 2.22
C ARG A 115 3.78 8.16 2.89
N ALA A 116 3.39 7.54 4.00
CA ALA A 116 4.23 6.56 4.68
C ALA A 116 4.49 5.32 3.81
N LYS A 117 3.48 4.85 3.05
CA LYS A 117 3.63 3.76 2.07
C LYS A 117 4.66 4.13 1.01
N LEU A 118 4.60 5.32 0.44
CA LEU A 118 5.60 5.79 -0.54
C LEU A 118 7.01 5.75 0.03
N ARG A 119 7.20 6.21 1.28
CA ARG A 119 8.52 6.29 1.93
C ARG A 119 9.02 4.96 2.53
N GLY A 120 8.16 3.96 2.66
CA GLY A 120 8.46 2.68 3.32
C GLY A 120 8.37 2.72 4.85
N GLU A 121 7.61 3.67 5.39
CA GLU A 121 7.61 4.07 6.80
C GLU A 121 6.43 3.50 7.60
N LEU A 122 5.58 2.66 7.01
CA LEU A 122 4.50 2.02 7.76
C LEU A 122 5.08 0.99 8.75
N ASP A 123 4.71 1.08 10.03
CA ASP A 123 4.92 0.03 11.02
C ASP A 123 4.24 -1.29 10.56
N PRO A 124 4.80 -2.48 10.90
CA PRO A 124 4.20 -3.77 10.54
C PRO A 124 2.73 -3.95 10.96
N ASP A 125 2.25 -3.25 12.00
CA ASP A 125 0.85 -3.32 12.44
C ASP A 125 -0.09 -2.40 11.64
N ILE A 126 0.41 -1.76 10.57
CA ILE A 126 -0.31 -0.83 9.71
C ILE A 126 -0.03 -1.15 8.24
N MET A 127 -1.09 -1.36 7.47
CA MET A 127 -1.00 -1.51 6.03
C MET A 127 -1.73 -0.38 5.30
N TYR A 128 -1.19 0.04 4.15
CA TYR A 128 -1.96 0.80 3.16
C TYR A 128 -2.80 -0.17 2.32
N CYS A 129 -4.00 0.26 1.92
CA CYS A 129 -4.98 -0.57 1.22
C CYS A 129 -5.63 -1.63 2.14
N CYS A 130 -5.79 -1.35 3.44
CA CYS A 130 -6.66 -2.16 4.32
C CYS A 130 -8.16 -1.95 3.98
N GLY A 131 -9.06 -2.75 4.56
CA GLY A 131 -10.51 -2.64 4.29
C GLY A 131 -11.10 -1.22 4.40
N GLY A 132 -10.61 -0.40 5.34
CA GLY A 132 -11.01 1.02 5.47
C GLY A 132 -10.53 1.89 4.30
N ASP A 133 -9.26 1.76 3.89
CA ASP A 133 -8.72 2.45 2.72
C ASP A 133 -9.43 2.00 1.44
N ARG A 134 -9.64 0.69 1.27
CA ARG A 134 -10.34 0.11 0.12
C ARG A 134 -11.75 0.65 0.00
N LYS A 135 -12.48 0.71 1.13
CA LYS A 135 -13.82 1.30 1.19
C LYS A 135 -13.80 2.76 0.74
N PHE A 136 -12.96 3.59 1.35
CA PHE A 136 -12.84 5.01 1.02
C PHE A 136 -12.52 5.22 -0.46
N LEU A 137 -11.48 4.55 -0.96
CA LEU A 137 -11.02 4.71 -2.34
C LEU A 137 -12.06 4.25 -3.36
N ARG A 138 -12.80 3.17 -3.07
CA ARG A 138 -13.90 2.69 -3.90
C ARG A 138 -15.07 3.67 -3.94
N GLU A 139 -15.46 4.24 -2.80
CA GLU A 139 -16.50 5.28 -2.69
C GLU A 139 -16.15 6.56 -3.47
N HIS A 140 -14.85 6.78 -3.75
CA HIS A 140 -14.38 7.87 -4.59
C HIS A 140 -13.96 7.42 -5.99
N GLY A 141 -14.02 6.13 -6.34
CA GLY A 141 -13.69 5.64 -7.68
C GLY A 141 -12.20 5.71 -8.03
N ILE A 142 -11.34 5.67 -7.02
CA ILE A 142 -9.89 5.81 -7.17
C ILE A 142 -9.25 4.45 -6.95
N HIS A 143 -8.44 3.98 -7.89
CA HIS A 143 -7.64 2.78 -7.67
C HIS A 143 -6.52 3.05 -6.64
N PRO A 144 -6.22 2.16 -5.68
CA PRO A 144 -5.20 2.43 -4.64
C PRO A 144 -3.82 2.82 -5.19
N ALA A 145 -3.33 2.13 -6.22
CA ALA A 145 -2.07 2.49 -6.84
C ALA A 145 -2.10 3.89 -7.49
N ASP A 146 -3.24 4.31 -8.04
CA ASP A 146 -3.38 5.63 -8.67
C ASP A 146 -3.48 6.73 -7.62
N PHE A 147 -4.09 6.45 -6.46
CA PHE A 147 -4.03 7.35 -5.32
C PHE A 147 -2.59 7.58 -4.87
N LEU A 148 -1.77 6.51 -4.75
CA LEU A 148 -0.35 6.66 -4.41
C LEU A 148 0.41 7.51 -5.43
N ARG A 149 0.18 7.31 -6.73
CA ARG A 149 0.81 8.14 -7.78
C ARG A 149 0.41 9.60 -7.69
N HIS A 150 -0.86 9.88 -7.41
CA HIS A 150 -1.32 11.26 -7.21
C HIS A 150 -0.75 11.89 -5.95
N VAL A 151 -0.70 11.15 -4.83
CA VAL A 151 -0.05 11.63 -3.60
C VAL A 151 1.42 11.92 -3.83
N TRP A 152 2.13 11.07 -4.59
CA TRP A 152 3.50 11.35 -5.00
C TRP A 152 3.58 12.64 -5.83
N ALA A 153 2.78 12.79 -6.88
CA ALA A 153 2.77 13.98 -7.73
C ALA A 153 2.31 15.27 -7.01
N ALA A 154 1.56 15.12 -5.91
CA ALA A 154 1.10 16.23 -5.08
C ALA A 154 2.18 16.71 -4.10
N GLU A 155 3.16 15.88 -3.77
CA GLU A 155 4.18 16.16 -2.75
C GLU A 155 3.51 16.58 -1.41
N ASP A 156 3.81 17.80 -0.94
CA ASP A 156 3.26 18.38 0.29
C ASP A 156 1.99 19.23 0.03
N ASN A 157 1.48 19.25 -1.21
CA ASN A 157 0.27 20.00 -1.55
C ASN A 157 -0.99 19.14 -1.37
N ASP A 158 -1.54 19.18 -0.16
CA ASP A 158 -2.80 18.51 0.21
C ASP A 158 -4.00 18.97 -0.65
N GLY A 159 -3.96 20.20 -1.17
CA GLY A 159 -5.00 20.74 -2.05
C GLY A 159 -5.15 19.95 -3.35
N LYS A 160 -4.05 19.49 -3.95
CA LYS A 160 -4.09 18.64 -5.16
C LYS A 160 -4.74 17.28 -4.89
N VAL A 161 -4.52 16.72 -3.70
CA VAL A 161 -5.15 15.45 -3.30
C VAL A 161 -6.65 15.68 -3.09
N LEU A 162 -7.03 16.80 -2.46
CA LEU A 162 -8.43 17.16 -2.28
C LEU A 162 -9.16 17.37 -3.60
N GLU A 163 -8.53 18.03 -4.58
CA GLU A 163 -9.06 18.22 -5.93
C GLU A 163 -9.32 16.89 -6.65
N LEU A 164 -8.40 15.91 -6.54
CA LEU A 164 -8.59 14.57 -7.08
C LEU A 164 -9.85 13.91 -6.49
N VAL A 165 -9.95 13.87 -5.15
CA VAL A 165 -11.04 13.18 -4.46
C VAL A 165 -12.38 13.82 -4.77
N ASN A 166 -12.45 15.16 -4.81
CA ASN A 166 -13.65 15.89 -5.19
C ASN A 166 -14.04 15.62 -6.65
N SER A 167 -13.09 15.67 -7.57
CA SER A 167 -13.35 15.45 -9.00
C SER A 167 -13.80 14.01 -9.30
N ALA A 168 -13.22 13.04 -8.60
CA ALA A 168 -13.60 11.64 -8.75
C ALA A 168 -15.02 11.36 -8.21
N SER A 169 -15.41 12.05 -7.13
CA SER A 169 -16.76 11.98 -6.55
C SER A 169 -17.85 12.56 -7.47
N VAL A 170 -17.51 13.59 -8.25
CA VAL A 170 -18.45 14.20 -9.23
C VAL A 170 -18.73 13.25 -10.39
N ASN A 171 -17.73 12.49 -10.84
CA ASN A 171 -17.86 11.56 -11.96
C ASN A 171 -18.62 10.26 -11.62
N GLN A 172 -19.02 10.07 -10.36
CA GLN A 172 -19.84 8.94 -9.91
C GLN A 172 -21.33 9.26 -9.73
N ARG A 173 -21.74 10.53 -9.90
CA ARG A 173 -23.16 10.95 -9.90
C ARG A 173 -23.71 10.99 -11.32
#